data_AF-A0A7G1IP36-F1
#
_entry.id   AF-A0A7G1IP36-F1
#
_cell.length_a   1.000
_cell.length_b   1.000
_cell.length_c   1.000
_cell.angle_alpha   90.00
_cell.angle_beta   90.00
_cell.angle_gamma   90.00
#
_symmetry.space_group_name_H-M   'P 1'
#
loop_
_entity.id
_entity.type
_entity.pdbx_description
1 polymer ?
#
loop_
_entity_poly.entity_id
_entity_poly.type
_entity_poly.pdbx_seq_one_letter_code
_entity_poly.pdbx_strand_id
1 'polypeptide(L)'
;MNGTGPGAARAIVEELAPGLSRHWQVDEVICDVRTEFQELVIGRTAQGVALFSGGERQSTEFSQLVYHEALLVPAMLLADKIERVLVISSGEGVVSQLAVAAGATHVDHVDIDRDAVRLCAEHLPYGYTVSELHRAESGLGPITVHYRDGWEFVERSTQAYDIVVVDLPTRVACQLSTTVCTTPISCGCAGLSVGLSFPRPAAQPCGATTRYAGRGGAFMKPFVR
;
A
#
# COMPACT_ATOMS: atom_id res chain seq x y z
N MET A 1 -24.91 8.53 2.06
CA MET A 1 -23.89 9.09 1.14
C MET A 1 -24.03 10.60 1.18
N ASN A 2 -23.32 11.25 2.12
CA ASN A 2 -23.22 12.71 2.16
C ASN A 2 -21.95 13.07 1.39
N GLY A 3 -22.06 13.18 0.07
CA GLY A 3 -20.96 13.70 -0.75
C GLY A 3 -20.85 15.19 -0.54
N THR A 4 -19.81 15.62 0.16
CA THR A 4 -19.39 17.02 0.27
C THR A 4 -18.95 17.48 -1.12
N GLY A 5 -19.61 18.50 -1.68
CA GLY A 5 -19.18 19.12 -2.94
C GLY A 5 -17.77 19.73 -2.85
N PRO A 6 -17.22 20.24 -3.96
CA PRO A 6 -15.84 20.72 -4.00
C PRO A 6 -15.58 21.74 -2.88
N GLY A 7 -14.63 21.40 -2.01
CA GLY A 7 -14.28 22.18 -0.84
C GLY A 7 -13.35 23.34 -1.17
N ALA A 8 -13.35 24.36 -0.31
CA ALA A 8 -12.44 25.50 -0.42
C ALA A 8 -10.97 25.04 -0.36
N ALA A 9 -10.07 25.87 -0.91
CA ALA A 9 -8.64 25.63 -0.89
C ALA A 9 -8.13 25.33 0.52
N ARG A 10 -7.23 24.36 0.63
CA ARG A 10 -6.70 23.83 1.90
C ARG A 10 -5.18 23.71 1.82
N ALA A 11 -4.50 24.03 2.92
CA ALA A 11 -3.09 23.67 3.09
C ALA A 11 -2.98 22.35 3.85
N ILE A 12 -2.11 21.45 3.37
CA ILE A 12 -1.73 20.21 4.07
C ILE A 12 -0.25 20.31 4.42
N VAL A 13 0.09 20.03 5.69
CA VAL A 13 1.47 19.98 6.16
C VAL A 13 1.80 18.51 6.42
N GLU A 14 2.70 17.98 5.60
CA GLU A 14 3.20 16.61 5.66
C GLU A 14 4.51 16.61 6.46
N GLU A 15 4.51 15.97 7.63
CA GLU A 15 5.71 15.80 8.45
C GLU A 15 6.52 14.61 7.92
N LEU A 16 7.71 14.87 7.36
CA LEU A 16 8.55 13.83 6.75
C LEU A 16 9.54 13.23 7.76
N ALA A 17 10.11 14.07 8.62
CA ALA A 17 11.03 13.69 9.68
C ALA A 17 11.07 14.80 10.74
N PRO A 18 11.63 14.57 11.95
CA PRO A 18 11.79 15.62 12.95
C PRO A 18 12.52 16.84 12.38
N GLY A 19 11.82 17.98 12.31
CA GLY A 19 12.36 19.23 11.76
C GLY A 19 12.32 19.34 10.22
N LEU A 20 11.68 18.41 9.53
CA LEU A 20 11.51 18.42 8.08
C LEU A 20 10.03 18.19 7.71
N SER A 21 9.40 19.21 7.16
CA SER A 21 8.03 19.15 6.65
C SER A 21 7.96 19.51 5.17
N ARG A 22 6.91 19.05 4.51
CA ARG A 22 6.52 19.44 3.15
C ARG A 22 5.14 20.09 3.20
N HIS A 23 5.03 21.25 2.57
CA HIS A 23 3.78 22.01 2.53
C HIS A 23 3.13 21.83 1.16
N TRP A 24 1.86 21.47 1.19
CA TRP A 24 1.02 21.26 0.02
C TRP A 24 -0.08 22.29 -0.01
N GLN A 25 -0.18 23.00 -1.13
CA GLN A 25 -1.34 23.81 -1.45
C GLN A 25 -2.30 22.98 -2.28
N VAL A 26 -3.50 22.76 -1.75
CA VAL A 26 -4.61 22.09 -2.42
C VAL A 26 -5.59 23.18 -2.84
N ASP A 27 -5.61 23.48 -4.13
CA ASP A 27 -6.40 24.58 -4.68
C ASP A 27 -7.91 24.26 -4.69
N GLU A 28 -8.25 22.99 -4.86
CA GLU A 28 -9.62 22.47 -4.81
C GLU A 28 -9.64 21.10 -4.15
N VAL A 29 -10.50 20.91 -3.15
CA VAL A 29 -10.71 19.60 -2.52
C VAL A 29 -11.83 18.87 -3.26
N ILE A 30 -11.51 17.76 -3.92
CA ILE A 30 -12.43 16.94 -4.71
C ILE A 30 -13.14 15.93 -3.80
N CYS A 31 -12.40 15.33 -2.87
CA CYS A 31 -12.87 14.35 -1.90
C CYS A 31 -12.16 14.58 -0.56
N ASP A 32 -12.91 14.51 0.55
CA ASP A 32 -12.39 14.58 1.92
C ASP A 32 -13.28 13.68 2.78
N VAL A 33 -12.81 12.45 3.02
CA VAL A 33 -13.57 11.38 3.66
C VAL A 33 -12.70 10.68 4.68
N ARG A 34 -13.28 10.38 5.84
CA ARG A 34 -12.68 9.48 6.82
C ARG A 34 -13.28 8.09 6.68
N THR A 35 -12.47 7.12 6.30
CA THR A 35 -12.83 5.69 6.26
C THR A 35 -12.65 5.06 7.65
N GLU A 36 -12.90 3.76 7.77
CA GLU A 36 -12.58 3.00 8.98
C GLU A 36 -11.08 3.01 9.30
N PHE A 37 -10.23 3.14 8.28
CA PHE A 37 -8.78 2.97 8.40
C PHE A 37 -8.00 4.29 8.38
N GLN A 38 -8.46 5.29 7.62
CA GLN A 38 -7.68 6.49 7.35
C GLN A 38 -8.53 7.72 7.03
N GLU A 39 -7.90 8.89 7.09
CA GLU A 39 -8.44 10.13 6.53
C GLU A 39 -7.90 10.30 5.12
N LEU A 40 -8.78 10.36 4.13
CA LEU A 40 -8.45 10.39 2.71
C LEU A 40 -8.87 11.72 2.11
N VAL A 41 -7.92 12.42 1.49
CA VAL A 41 -8.17 13.67 0.77
C VAL A 41 -7.67 13.52 -0.66
N ILE A 42 -8.54 13.79 -1.63
CA ILE A 42 -8.16 13.91 -3.05
C ILE A 42 -8.42 15.36 -3.46
N GLY A 43 -7.43 15.99 -4.07
CA GLY A 43 -7.55 17.39 -4.45
C GLY A 43 -6.63 17.81 -5.59
N ARG A 44 -6.97 18.93 -6.22
CA ARG A 44 -6.15 19.54 -7.27
C ARG A 44 -5.02 20.35 -6.62
N THR A 45 -3.81 20.13 -7.11
CA THR A 45 -2.60 20.84 -6.68
C THR A 45 -1.85 21.33 -7.92
N ALA A 46 -0.75 22.06 -7.70
CA ALA A 46 0.18 22.39 -8.78
C ALA A 46 0.82 21.16 -9.46
N GLN A 47 0.73 19.96 -8.86
CA GLN A 47 1.24 18.69 -9.42
C GLN A 47 0.13 17.81 -10.01
N GLY A 48 -1.01 18.42 -10.36
CA GLY A 48 -2.22 17.72 -10.82
C GLY A 48 -3.05 17.19 -9.65
N VAL A 49 -3.89 16.19 -9.92
CA VAL A 49 -4.71 15.56 -8.88
C VAL A 49 -3.84 14.70 -7.96
N ALA A 50 -3.93 14.92 -6.66
CA ALA A 50 -3.13 14.26 -5.64
C ALA A 50 -3.99 13.55 -4.60
N LEU A 51 -3.51 12.39 -4.14
CA LEU A 51 -4.06 11.61 -3.04
C LEU A 51 -3.24 11.86 -1.77
N PHE A 52 -3.93 12.14 -0.68
CA PHE A 52 -3.36 12.25 0.64
C PHE A 52 -4.07 11.29 1.60
N SER A 53 -3.30 10.65 2.47
CA SER A 53 -3.80 9.80 3.55
C SER A 53 -3.20 10.23 4.88
N GLY A 54 -4.02 10.50 5.89
CA GLY A 54 -3.56 10.87 7.23
C GLY A 54 -2.68 12.12 7.25
N GLY A 55 -2.83 13.01 6.26
CA GLY A 55 -2.01 14.21 6.08
C GLY A 55 -0.68 14.00 5.33
N GLU A 56 -0.38 12.77 4.91
CA GLU A 56 0.80 12.42 4.10
C GLU A 56 0.40 12.27 2.63
N ARG A 57 1.30 12.64 1.71
CA ARG A 57 1.01 12.53 0.29
C ARG A 57 1.35 11.13 -0.20
N GLN A 58 0.34 10.41 -0.67
CA GLN A 58 0.49 9.08 -1.28
C GLN A 58 0.99 9.21 -2.73
N SER A 59 0.20 9.87 -3.59
CA SER A 59 0.47 9.94 -5.03
C SER A 59 0.02 11.28 -5.63
N THR A 60 0.63 11.65 -6.75
CA THR A 60 0.21 12.79 -7.58
C THR A 60 0.20 12.37 -9.04
N GLU A 61 -0.68 12.98 -9.84
CA GLU A 61 -0.71 12.79 -11.29
C GLU A 61 0.67 12.99 -11.93
N PHE A 62 1.43 13.98 -11.45
CA PHE A 62 2.77 14.27 -11.95
C PHE A 62 3.81 13.17 -11.66
N SER A 63 3.81 12.56 -10.48
CA SER A 63 4.91 11.69 -10.04
C SER A 63 4.56 10.21 -9.86
N GLN A 64 3.27 9.87 -9.84
CA GLN A 64 2.82 8.51 -9.51
C GLN A 64 3.44 7.46 -10.43
N LEU A 65 3.52 7.71 -11.74
CA LEU A 65 3.97 6.70 -12.68
C LEU A 65 5.44 6.33 -12.44
N VAL A 66 6.29 7.34 -12.20
CA VAL A 66 7.71 7.13 -11.90
C VAL A 66 7.88 6.32 -10.61
N TYR A 67 7.04 6.57 -9.59
CA TYR A 67 7.07 5.80 -8.35
C TYR A 67 6.68 4.34 -8.57
N HIS A 68 5.55 4.09 -9.25
CA HIS A 68 5.05 2.74 -9.46
C HIS A 68 5.94 1.92 -10.42
N GLU A 69 6.50 2.55 -11.45
CA GLU A 69 7.50 1.91 -12.31
C GLU A 69 8.77 1.56 -11.52
N ALA A 70 9.29 2.48 -10.70
CA ALA A 70 10.46 2.21 -9.87
C ALA A 70 10.22 1.09 -8.86
N LEU A 71 8.97 0.93 -8.38
CA LEU A 71 8.58 -0.13 -7.46
C LEU A 71 8.49 -1.50 -8.16
N LEU A 72 7.93 -1.57 -9.36
CA LEU A 72 7.59 -2.83 -10.03
C LEU A 72 8.63 -3.29 -11.07
N VAL A 73 9.15 -2.37 -11.90
CA VAL A 73 9.99 -2.73 -13.05
C VAL A 73 11.25 -3.50 -12.66
N PRO A 74 11.99 -3.15 -11.58
CA PRO A 74 13.14 -3.96 -11.16
C PRO A 74 12.78 -5.40 -10.86
N ALA A 75 11.60 -5.65 -10.26
CA ALA A 75 11.10 -7.00 -9.98
C ALA A 75 10.87 -7.78 -11.28
N MET A 76 10.18 -7.14 -12.23
CA MET A 76 9.84 -7.73 -13.53
C MET A 76 11.07 -8.11 -14.34
N LEU A 77 12.13 -7.28 -14.29
CA LEU A 77 13.38 -7.55 -15.01
C LEU A 77 14.19 -8.70 -14.42
N LEU A 78 13.96 -9.03 -13.14
CA LEU A 78 14.69 -10.07 -12.41
C LEU A 78 13.91 -11.39 -12.34
N ALA A 79 12.60 -11.37 -12.58
CA ALA A 79 11.76 -12.55 -12.52
C ALA A 79 11.89 -13.38 -13.80
N ASP A 80 11.94 -14.72 -13.66
CA ASP A 80 11.95 -15.64 -14.80
C ASP A 80 10.63 -15.58 -15.58
N LYS A 81 9.53 -15.25 -14.88
CA LYS A 81 8.16 -15.15 -15.39
C LYS A 81 7.42 -14.03 -14.68
N ILE A 82 6.37 -13.53 -15.33
CA ILE A 82 5.50 -12.49 -14.80
C ILE A 82 4.05 -12.98 -14.98
N GLU A 83 3.72 -14.21 -14.56
CA GLU A 83 2.39 -14.79 -14.80
C GLU A 83 1.45 -14.52 -13.62
N ARG A 84 1.95 -14.70 -12.39
CA ARG A 84 1.20 -14.55 -11.13
C ARG A 84 1.86 -13.49 -10.25
N VAL A 85 1.16 -12.37 -10.04
CA VAL A 85 1.66 -11.24 -9.25
C VAL A 85 0.77 -11.02 -8.02
N LEU A 86 1.37 -10.82 -6.86
CA LEU A 86 0.68 -10.37 -5.65
C LEU A 86 1.02 -8.90 -5.40
N VAL A 87 0.01 -8.06 -5.26
CA VAL A 87 0.14 -6.66 -4.88
C VAL A 87 -0.55 -6.46 -3.54
N ILE A 88 0.20 -6.04 -2.52
CA ILE A 88 -0.32 -5.72 -1.19
C ILE A 88 -0.34 -4.20 -1.05
N SER A 89 -1.52 -3.68 -0.80
CA SER A 89 -1.93 -2.28 -0.92
C SER A 89 -1.77 -1.74 -2.35
N SER A 90 -1.35 -0.48 -2.55
CA SER A 90 -1.46 0.23 -3.84
C SER A 90 -2.92 0.44 -4.27
N GLY A 91 -3.73 1.02 -3.38
CA GLY A 91 -5.18 1.17 -3.56
C GLY A 91 -5.63 1.97 -4.80
N GLU A 92 -4.74 2.75 -5.41
CA GLU A 92 -4.99 3.38 -6.72
C GLU A 92 -5.12 2.34 -7.86
N GLY A 93 -4.48 1.19 -7.74
CA GLY A 93 -4.49 0.10 -8.73
C GLY A 93 -3.44 0.19 -9.84
N VAL A 94 -2.56 1.20 -9.79
CA VAL A 94 -1.54 1.43 -10.84
C VAL A 94 -0.58 0.25 -10.97
N VAL A 95 -0.06 -0.27 -9.84
CA VAL A 95 0.87 -1.43 -9.87
C VAL A 95 0.23 -2.64 -10.52
N SER A 96 -1.04 -2.91 -10.22
CA SER A 96 -1.76 -4.04 -10.82
C SER A 96 -1.98 -3.86 -12.33
N GLN A 97 -2.32 -2.65 -12.78
CA GLN A 97 -2.43 -2.35 -14.21
C GLN A 97 -1.09 -2.50 -14.93
N LEU A 98 0.01 -2.02 -14.33
CA LEU A 98 1.36 -2.17 -14.88
C LEU A 98 1.76 -3.65 -14.98
N ALA A 99 1.46 -4.46 -13.96
CA ALA A 99 1.72 -5.89 -13.98
C ALA A 99 0.98 -6.60 -15.14
N VAL A 100 -0.31 -6.28 -15.34
CA VAL A 100 -1.09 -6.81 -16.47
C VAL A 100 -0.53 -6.33 -17.82
N ALA A 101 -0.17 -5.05 -17.93
CA ALA A 101 0.43 -4.49 -19.13
C ALA A 101 1.78 -5.16 -19.46
N ALA A 102 2.52 -5.63 -18.44
CA ALA A 102 3.76 -6.38 -18.58
C ALA A 102 3.56 -7.88 -18.89
N GLY A 103 2.32 -8.38 -18.89
CA GLY A 103 2.00 -9.77 -19.26
C GLY A 103 1.43 -10.64 -18.13
N ALA A 104 1.18 -10.09 -16.94
CA ALA A 104 0.54 -10.84 -15.86
C ALA A 104 -0.86 -11.33 -16.26
N THR A 105 -1.07 -12.63 -16.08
CA THR A 105 -2.35 -13.29 -16.36
C THR A 105 -3.21 -13.42 -15.10
N HIS A 106 -2.58 -13.35 -13.92
CA HIS A 106 -3.24 -13.36 -12.62
C HIS A 106 -2.57 -12.36 -11.68
N VAL A 107 -3.34 -11.40 -11.18
CA VAL A 107 -2.91 -10.41 -10.20
C VAL A 107 -3.88 -10.46 -9.02
N ASP A 108 -3.38 -10.84 -7.85
CA ASP A 108 -4.12 -10.66 -6.60
C ASP A 108 -3.74 -9.29 -6.03
N HIS A 109 -4.70 -8.37 -6.00
CA HIS A 109 -4.55 -7.07 -5.35
C HIS A 109 -5.23 -7.14 -3.99
N VAL A 110 -4.47 -7.00 -2.91
CA VAL A 110 -4.98 -7.08 -1.54
C VAL A 110 -4.88 -5.72 -0.88
N ASP A 111 -6.01 -5.11 -0.53
CA ASP A 111 -6.03 -3.87 0.24
C ASP A 111 -7.03 -4.01 1.39
N ILE A 112 -6.77 -3.39 2.53
CA ILE A 112 -7.66 -3.50 3.69
C ILE A 112 -8.84 -2.52 3.59
N ASP A 113 -8.65 -1.38 2.92
CA ASP A 113 -9.59 -0.27 2.89
C ASP A 113 -10.36 -0.21 1.57
N ARG A 114 -11.50 -0.90 1.54
CA ARG A 114 -12.41 -0.92 0.40
C ARG A 114 -12.85 0.47 -0.05
N ASP A 115 -13.16 1.34 0.90
CA ASP A 115 -13.71 2.65 0.58
C ASP A 115 -12.63 3.54 -0.04
N ALA A 116 -11.39 3.46 0.44
CA ALA A 116 -10.26 4.15 -0.17
C ALA A 116 -10.03 3.73 -1.63
N VAL A 117 -10.00 2.43 -1.92
CA VAL A 117 -9.82 1.91 -3.30
C VAL A 117 -10.91 2.43 -4.24
N ARG A 118 -12.16 2.44 -3.78
CA ARG A 118 -13.31 2.93 -4.57
C ARG A 118 -13.26 4.44 -4.81
N LEU A 119 -12.91 5.22 -3.79
CA LEU A 119 -12.74 6.67 -3.91
C LEU A 119 -11.57 7.02 -4.84
N CYS A 120 -10.49 6.25 -4.80
CA CYS A 120 -9.39 6.38 -5.75
C CYS A 120 -9.88 6.16 -7.18
N ALA A 121 -10.62 5.07 -7.43
CA ALA A 121 -11.14 4.77 -8.77
C ALA A 121 -12.20 5.75 -9.29
N GLU A 122 -12.88 6.45 -8.38
CA GLU A 122 -13.87 7.48 -8.71
C GLU A 122 -13.22 8.83 -9.06
N HIS A 123 -12.14 9.21 -8.37
CA HIS A 123 -11.65 10.59 -8.40
C HIS A 123 -10.24 10.77 -8.96
N LEU A 124 -9.41 9.72 -8.99
CA LEU A 124 -8.07 9.82 -9.56
C LEU A 124 -8.12 9.70 -11.10
N PRO A 125 -7.36 10.53 -11.83
CA PRO A 125 -7.25 10.42 -13.28
C PRO A 125 -6.28 9.31 -13.72
N TYR A 126 -5.81 8.48 -12.79
CA TYR A 126 -4.88 7.37 -13.00
C TYR A 126 -5.24 6.20 -12.07
N GLY A 127 -4.68 5.03 -12.36
CA GLY A 127 -5.06 3.81 -11.68
C GLY A 127 -6.37 3.26 -12.24
N TYR A 128 -7.11 2.51 -11.41
CA TYR A 128 -8.37 1.93 -11.85
C TYR A 128 -9.39 3.00 -12.22
N THR A 129 -10.09 2.80 -13.32
CA THR A 129 -11.42 3.40 -13.51
C THR A 129 -12.45 2.64 -12.68
N VAL A 130 -13.59 3.27 -12.38
CA VAL A 130 -14.74 2.60 -11.71
C VAL A 130 -15.14 1.29 -12.39
N SER A 131 -15.09 1.24 -13.73
CA SER A 131 -15.45 0.05 -14.49
C SER A 131 -14.40 -1.07 -14.38
N GLU A 132 -13.11 -0.73 -14.39
CA GLU A 132 -12.04 -1.70 -14.17
C GLU A 132 -12.05 -2.25 -12.75
N LEU A 133 -12.25 -1.38 -11.75
CA LEU A 133 -12.38 -1.80 -10.37
C LEU A 133 -13.58 -2.74 -10.19
N HIS A 134 -14.75 -2.41 -10.73
CA HIS A 134 -15.91 -3.32 -10.67
C HIS A 134 -15.62 -4.69 -11.29
N ARG A 135 -14.90 -4.73 -12.42
CA ARG A 135 -14.49 -6.01 -13.02
C ARG A 135 -13.55 -6.78 -12.10
N ALA A 136 -12.57 -6.12 -11.49
CA ALA A 136 -11.62 -6.73 -10.58
C ALA A 136 -12.28 -7.23 -9.27
N GLU A 137 -13.25 -6.48 -8.73
CA GLU A 137 -14.08 -6.90 -7.58
C GLU A 137 -14.99 -8.10 -7.94
N SER A 138 -15.41 -8.21 -9.20
CA SER A 138 -16.25 -9.31 -9.69
C SER A 138 -15.43 -10.53 -10.14
N GLY A 139 -14.11 -10.50 -10.02
CA GLY A 139 -13.21 -11.57 -10.49
C GLY A 139 -13.19 -11.71 -12.02
N LEU A 140 -13.49 -10.64 -12.76
CA LEU A 140 -13.57 -10.63 -14.22
C LEU A 140 -12.31 -10.02 -14.86
N GLY A 141 -11.42 -10.89 -15.30
CA GLY A 141 -10.18 -10.50 -15.97
C GLY A 141 -8.95 -10.94 -15.17
N PRO A 142 -7.76 -10.40 -15.47
CA PRO A 142 -6.52 -10.85 -14.85
C PRO A 142 -6.36 -10.36 -13.42
N ILE A 143 -7.08 -9.33 -12.98
CA ILE A 143 -6.96 -8.74 -11.65
C ILE A 143 -8.13 -9.20 -10.78
N THR A 144 -7.84 -9.65 -9.56
CA THR A 144 -8.83 -9.89 -8.50
C THR A 144 -8.48 -9.06 -7.28
N VAL A 145 -9.42 -8.22 -6.84
CA VAL A 145 -9.25 -7.39 -5.63
C VAL A 145 -9.80 -8.11 -4.40
N HIS A 146 -9.00 -8.18 -3.34
CA HIS A 146 -9.33 -8.81 -2.07
C HIS A 146 -9.30 -7.77 -0.95
N TYR A 147 -10.46 -7.48 -0.37
CA TYR A 147 -10.56 -6.56 0.76
C TYR A 147 -10.29 -7.26 2.09
N ARG A 148 -9.02 -7.27 2.52
CA ARG A 148 -8.59 -7.87 3.79
C ARG A 148 -7.18 -7.44 4.18
N ASP A 149 -6.79 -7.79 5.39
CA ASP A 149 -5.41 -7.60 5.84
C ASP A 149 -4.41 -8.39 4.98
N GLY A 150 -3.35 -7.70 4.54
CA GLY A 150 -2.33 -8.27 3.65
C GLY A 150 -1.51 -9.39 4.30
N TRP A 151 -1.26 -9.30 5.61
CA TRP A 151 -0.57 -10.35 6.35
C TRP A 151 -1.43 -11.60 6.46
N GLU A 152 -2.71 -11.44 6.81
CA GLU A 152 -3.66 -12.56 6.84
C GLU A 152 -3.80 -13.23 5.46
N PHE A 153 -3.82 -12.44 4.37
CA PHE A 153 -3.88 -12.99 3.02
C PHE A 153 -2.66 -13.88 2.73
N VAL A 154 -1.45 -13.40 3.04
CA VAL A 154 -0.21 -14.15 2.81
C VAL A 154 -0.14 -15.40 3.68
N GLU A 155 -0.51 -15.30 4.96
CA GLU A 155 -0.48 -16.44 5.90
C GLU A 155 -1.41 -17.58 5.46
N ARG A 156 -2.57 -17.25 4.87
CA ARG A 156 -3.54 -18.24 4.39
C ARG A 156 -3.32 -18.69 2.95
N SER A 157 -2.50 -17.99 2.18
CA SER A 157 -2.31 -18.32 0.77
C SER A 157 -1.46 -19.57 0.62
N THR A 158 -1.92 -20.49 -0.23
CA THR A 158 -1.17 -21.69 -0.64
C THR A 158 -0.57 -21.54 -2.04
N GLN A 159 -0.76 -20.38 -2.67
CA GLN A 159 -0.34 -20.12 -4.04
C GLN A 159 1.07 -19.54 -4.07
N ALA A 160 1.85 -19.95 -5.08
CA ALA A 160 3.09 -19.27 -5.40
C ALA A 160 2.82 -18.05 -6.30
N TYR A 161 3.65 -17.03 -6.14
CA TYR A 161 3.68 -15.82 -6.96
C TYR A 161 5.09 -15.67 -7.53
N ASP A 162 5.19 -15.21 -8.77
CA ASP A 162 6.46 -14.90 -9.42
C ASP A 162 7.01 -13.57 -8.89
N ILE A 163 6.10 -12.63 -8.61
CA ILE A 163 6.42 -11.31 -8.07
C ILE A 163 5.45 -10.99 -6.94
N VAL A 164 6.00 -10.51 -5.83
CA VAL A 164 5.23 -9.90 -4.74
C VAL A 164 5.67 -8.45 -4.60
N VAL A 165 4.71 -7.53 -4.63
CA VAL A 165 4.91 -6.09 -4.39
C VAL A 165 4.15 -5.70 -3.13
N VAL A 166 4.83 -4.98 -2.23
CA VAL A 166 4.24 -4.48 -0.98
C VAL A 166 4.40 -2.96 -0.94
N ASP A 167 3.30 -2.22 -1.07
CA ASP A 167 3.25 -0.76 -1.16
C ASP A 167 2.52 -0.14 0.04
N LEU A 168 3.12 -0.26 1.23
CA LEU A 168 2.50 0.19 2.47
C LEU A 168 2.92 1.62 2.83
N PRO A 169 2.04 2.42 3.45
CA PRO A 169 2.40 3.76 3.91
C PRO A 169 3.52 3.71 4.96
N THR A 170 4.37 4.75 4.99
CA THR A 170 5.58 4.82 5.81
C THR A 170 5.36 4.49 7.29
N ARG A 171 4.22 4.90 7.86
CA ARG A 171 3.87 4.62 9.27
C ARG A 171 3.64 3.14 9.56
N VAL A 172 3.23 2.36 8.56
CA VAL A 172 3.04 0.90 8.64
C VAL A 172 4.29 0.16 8.15
N ALA A 173 5.04 0.74 7.20
CA ALA A 173 6.26 0.16 6.65
C ALA A 173 7.37 -0.07 7.69
N CYS A 174 7.35 0.67 8.82
CA CYS A 174 8.27 0.41 9.93
C CYS A 174 8.06 -0.97 10.59
N GLN A 175 6.93 -1.64 10.34
CA GLN A 175 6.62 -3.00 10.80
C GLN A 175 6.73 -4.06 9.70
N LEU A 176 6.58 -3.68 8.43
CA LEU A 176 6.71 -4.53 7.25
C LEU A 176 7.47 -3.73 6.20
N SER A 177 8.77 -3.96 6.06
CA SER A 177 9.59 -3.27 5.02
C SER A 177 8.92 -3.45 3.65
N THR A 178 8.77 -2.36 2.88
CA THR A 178 8.50 -2.42 1.43
C THR A 178 9.44 -3.46 0.83
N THR A 179 8.88 -4.58 0.40
CA THR A 179 9.67 -5.74 -0.03
C THR A 179 9.14 -6.20 -1.38
N VAL A 180 10.05 -6.29 -2.33
CA VAL A 180 9.84 -7.00 -3.58
C VAL A 180 10.51 -8.36 -3.44
N CYS A 181 9.71 -9.43 -3.44
CA CYS A 181 10.22 -10.81 -3.41
C CYS A 181 10.04 -11.45 -4.79
N THR A 182 11.11 -12.03 -5.33
CA THR A 182 11.10 -12.83 -6.57
C THR A 182 11.22 -14.34 -6.30
N THR A 183 11.31 -14.76 -5.04
CA THR A 183 11.34 -16.17 -4.66
C THR A 183 9.95 -16.68 -4.31
N PRO A 184 9.55 -17.90 -4.73
CA PRO A 184 8.28 -18.49 -4.34
C PRO A 184 8.19 -18.58 -2.82
N ILE A 185 7.17 -17.96 -2.24
CA ILE A 185 6.85 -18.07 -0.81
C ILE A 185 6.30 -19.49 -0.58
N SER A 186 7.19 -20.48 -0.51
CA SER A 186 6.80 -21.81 -0.06
C SER A 186 6.64 -21.76 1.46
N CYS A 187 5.41 -22.07 1.91
CA CYS A 187 4.97 -22.27 3.28
C CYS A 187 6.12 -22.65 4.25
N GLY A 188 6.47 -21.75 5.20
CA GLY A 188 7.48 -22.02 6.22
C GLY A 188 8.23 -20.81 6.80
N CYS A 189 8.03 -19.60 6.29
CA CYS A 189 8.79 -18.44 6.75
C CYS A 189 8.18 -17.74 7.98
N ALA A 190 8.05 -18.46 9.08
CA ALA A 190 7.89 -17.85 10.42
C ALA A 190 9.23 -17.23 10.84
N GLY A 191 9.57 -16.07 10.29
CA GLY A 191 10.81 -15.34 10.59
C GLY A 191 11.52 -14.82 9.34
N LEU A 192 10.93 -13.85 8.65
CA LEU A 192 11.59 -13.16 7.53
C LEU A 192 12.24 -11.87 8.04
N SER A 193 13.54 -11.96 8.35
CA SER A 193 14.46 -10.84 8.11
C SER A 193 14.89 -10.90 6.65
N VAL A 194 14.31 -10.07 5.78
CA VAL A 194 14.74 -9.97 4.37
C VAL A 194 15.54 -8.71 4.18
N GLY A 195 16.84 -8.88 3.98
CA GLY A 195 17.74 -7.81 3.59
C GLY A 195 17.97 -7.83 2.08
N LEU A 196 17.77 -6.69 1.43
CA LEU A 196 18.75 -6.26 0.44
C LEU A 196 20.02 -5.91 1.22
N SER A 197 21.02 -6.80 1.21
CA SER A 197 22.31 -6.51 1.84
C SER A 197 23.07 -5.49 0.99
N PHE A 198 22.88 -4.21 1.28
CA PHE A 198 23.93 -3.21 1.09
C PHE A 198 24.61 -2.99 2.46
N PRO A 199 25.96 -2.92 2.53
CA PRO A 199 26.66 -2.68 3.77
C PRO A 199 26.22 -1.34 4.36
N ARG A 200 25.46 -1.37 5.46
CA ARG A 200 25.13 -0.17 6.24
C ARG A 200 26.36 0.27 7.04
N PRO A 201 26.75 1.56 7.02
CA PRO A 201 27.48 2.15 8.13
C PRO A 201 26.57 2.12 9.38
N ALA A 202 27.14 1.78 10.53
CA ALA A 202 26.41 1.62 11.78
C ALA A 202 25.61 2.89 12.15
N ALA A 203 24.30 2.74 12.39
CA ALA A 203 23.45 3.76 12.98
C ALA A 203 22.77 3.20 14.25
N GLN A 204 22.64 4.09 15.25
CA GLN A 204 22.40 3.86 16.68
C GLN A 204 21.05 3.21 17.04
N PRO A 205 20.94 2.54 18.21
CA PRO A 205 19.71 1.90 18.65
C PRO A 205 18.67 2.92 19.14
N CYS A 206 17.47 2.87 18.57
CA CYS A 206 16.30 3.59 19.07
C CYS A 206 15.54 2.69 20.05
N GLY A 207 15.53 3.07 21.33
CA GLY A 207 14.81 2.36 22.38
C GLY A 207 13.37 2.87 22.51
N ALA A 208 12.41 1.94 22.53
CA ALA A 208 11.19 1.96 23.35
C ALA A 208 10.22 0.88 22.83
N THR A 209 10.20 -0.27 23.50
CA THR A 209 9.17 -1.31 23.33
C THR A 209 7.93 -0.92 24.13
N THR A 210 6.91 -0.39 23.47
CA THR A 210 5.57 -0.29 24.07
C THR A 210 4.77 -1.54 23.67
N ARG A 211 4.70 -2.53 24.57
CA ARG A 211 3.78 -3.67 24.46
C ARG A 211 2.37 -3.21 24.80
N TYR A 212 1.43 -3.38 23.88
CA TYR A 212 0.00 -3.33 24.19
C TYR A 212 -0.40 -4.66 24.84
N ALA A 213 -0.67 -4.64 26.14
CA ALA A 213 -1.14 -5.79 26.90
C ALA A 213 -2.67 -5.87 26.84
N GLY A 214 -3.20 -6.83 26.07
CA GLY A 214 -4.58 -7.28 26.22
C GLY A 214 -4.78 -7.96 27.57
N ARG A 215 -5.80 -7.54 28.33
CA ARG A 215 -6.19 -8.16 29.60
C ARG A 215 -7.16 -9.32 29.36
N GLY A 216 -6.89 -10.44 30.05
CA GLY A 216 -7.86 -11.47 30.46
C GLY A 216 -7.89 -12.71 29.55
N GLY A 217 -7.48 -13.91 29.99
CA GLY A 217 -7.10 -14.36 31.32
C GLY A 217 -6.64 -15.83 31.32
N ALA A 218 -6.23 -16.26 32.52
CA ALA A 218 -6.01 -17.62 33.01
C ALA A 218 -4.65 -18.34 32.76
N PHE A 219 -3.90 -18.48 33.88
CA PHE A 219 -3.05 -19.61 34.30
C PHE A 219 -1.85 -20.00 33.40
N MET A 220 -0.58 -19.95 33.84
CA MET A 220 0.00 -20.70 34.97
C MET A 220 1.36 -20.09 35.39
N LYS A 221 1.72 -20.22 36.68
CA LYS A 221 2.90 -19.66 37.37
C LYS A 221 4.23 -20.37 37.03
N PRO A 222 5.40 -19.78 37.36
CA PRO A 222 6.69 -20.07 36.74
C PRO A 222 7.49 -21.15 37.49
N PHE A 223 8.45 -21.76 36.79
CA PHE A 223 9.57 -22.45 37.44
C PHE A 223 10.88 -21.79 36.99
N VAL A 224 11.57 -21.19 37.96
CA VAL A 224 12.92 -20.64 37.86
C VAL A 224 13.90 -21.76 38.22
N ARG A 225 14.98 -21.87 37.46
CA ARG A 225 16.33 -22.02 38.02
C ARG A 225 17.31 -21.20 37.20
#